data_AF-A0A9D8NJ03-F1
#
_entry.id   AF-A0A9D8NJ03-F1
#
_cell.length_a   1.000
_cell.length_b   1.000
_cell.length_c   1.000
_cell.angle_alpha   90.00
_cell.angle_beta   90.00
_cell.angle_gamma   90.00
#
_symmetry.space_group_name_H-M   'P 1'
#
loop_
_entity.id
_entity.type
_entity.pdbx_description
1 polymer ?
#
loop_
_entity_poly.entity_id
_entity_poly.type
_entity_poly.pdbx_seq_one_letter_code
_entity_poly.pdbx_strand_id
1 'polypeptide(L)'
;MKQPIEPVSARVFIRFATGATMLGFGVFALVVEAIQQTPTGAAFNWTRKSLAAFLAGAALGWAYWLVIGRMVASDAGDEPSRRRRFLTLSLPLVAVALGVYLVFPFKLTAGEKLRDIIVGLILATLALGVVGFAMWRVIKFLNEDNENPNPPPSAPSTRDDP
;
A
#
# COMPACT_ATOMS: atom_id res chain seq x y z
N MET A 1 -11.91 -21.40 24.84
CA MET A 1 -12.90 -20.97 23.83
C MET A 1 -12.19 -20.08 22.80
N LYS A 2 -11.79 -20.65 21.67
CA LYS A 2 -11.17 -19.91 20.55
C LYS A 2 -12.34 -19.27 19.80
N GLN A 3 -12.49 -17.94 19.88
CA GLN A 3 -13.51 -17.27 19.05
C GLN A 3 -13.10 -17.45 17.58
N PRO A 4 -13.99 -17.92 16.70
CA PRO A 4 -13.72 -17.95 15.29
C PRO A 4 -13.48 -16.50 14.85
N ILE A 5 -12.26 -16.20 14.42
CA ILE A 5 -11.94 -14.92 13.80
C ILE A 5 -12.76 -14.91 12.52
N GLU A 6 -13.90 -14.20 12.53
CA GLU A 6 -14.65 -13.94 11.31
C GLU A 6 -13.67 -13.33 10.32
N PRO A 7 -13.51 -13.90 9.11
CA PRO A 7 -12.65 -13.29 8.12
C PRO A 7 -13.20 -11.90 7.88
N VAL A 8 -12.46 -10.86 8.28
CA VAL A 8 -12.82 -9.47 7.96
C VAL A 8 -13.15 -9.46 6.49
N SER A 9 -14.43 -9.20 6.19
CA SER A 9 -14.94 -9.28 4.82
C SER A 9 -13.97 -8.55 3.91
N ALA A 10 -13.44 -9.23 2.89
CA ALA A 10 -12.42 -8.68 2.00
C ALA A 10 -12.82 -7.30 1.45
N ARG A 11 -14.14 -7.04 1.35
CA ARG A 11 -14.70 -5.74 0.97
C ARG A 11 -14.44 -4.65 2.00
N VAL A 12 -14.53 -4.95 3.30
CA VAL A 12 -14.25 -4.01 4.40
C VAL A 12 -12.77 -3.65 4.38
N PHE A 13 -11.89 -4.63 4.25
CA PHE A 13 -10.45 -4.40 4.13
C PHE A 13 -10.12 -3.53 2.91
N ILE A 14 -10.64 -3.87 1.73
CA ILE A 14 -10.42 -3.09 0.50
C ILE A 14 -10.93 -1.66 0.65
N ARG A 15 -12.11 -1.45 1.23
CA ARG A 15 -12.64 -0.09 1.47
C ARG A 15 -11.74 0.72 2.40
N PHE A 16 -11.29 0.10 3.50
CA PHE A 16 -10.40 0.77 4.44
C PHE A 16 -9.05 1.11 3.82
N ALA A 17 -8.45 0.14 3.12
CA ALA A 17 -7.19 0.32 2.41
C ALA A 17 -7.31 1.37 1.30
N THR A 18 -8.44 1.38 0.57
CA THR A 18 -8.74 2.40 -0.45
C THR A 18 -8.82 3.79 0.17
N GLY A 19 -9.61 3.94 1.25
CA GLY A 19 -9.74 5.21 1.97
C GLY A 19 -8.41 5.73 2.50
N ALA A 20 -7.63 4.87 3.17
CA ALA A 20 -6.31 5.22 3.67
C ALA A 20 -5.34 5.61 2.55
N THR A 21 -5.37 4.91 1.42
CA THR A 21 -4.52 5.22 0.26
C THR A 21 -4.90 6.54 -0.38
N MET A 22 -6.19 6.79 -0.62
CA MET A 22 -6.68 8.08 -1.15
C MET A 22 -6.24 9.24 -0.26
N LEU A 23 -6.40 9.08 1.06
CA LEU A 23 -6.06 10.11 2.02
C LEU A 23 -4.55 10.32 2.08
N GLY A 24 -3.75 9.25 2.05
CA GLY A 24 -2.29 9.32 1.99
C GLY A 24 -1.79 10.05 0.74
N PHE A 25 -2.27 9.67 -0.45
CA PHE A 25 -1.90 10.34 -1.70
C PHE A 25 -2.39 11.79 -1.77
N GLY A 26 -3.60 12.06 -1.26
CA GLY A 26 -4.15 13.41 -1.20
C GLY A 26 -3.31 14.31 -0.29
N VAL A 27 -3.04 13.88 0.95
CA VAL A 27 -2.22 14.65 1.89
C VAL A 27 -0.81 14.85 1.34
N PHE A 28 -0.21 13.82 0.73
CA PHE A 28 1.10 13.95 0.11
C PHE A 28 1.11 15.01 -1.00
N ALA A 29 0.18 14.95 -1.95
CA ALA A 29 0.08 15.93 -3.02
C ALA A 29 -0.19 17.35 -2.49
N LEU A 30 -1.00 17.46 -1.44
CA LEU A 30 -1.25 18.73 -0.74
C LEU A 30 0.04 19.30 -0.18
N VAL A 31 0.80 18.50 0.57
CA VAL A 31 2.03 18.93 1.24
C VAL A 31 3.06 19.37 0.20
N VAL A 32 3.21 18.63 -0.90
CA VAL A 32 4.13 18.98 -1.99
C VAL A 32 3.79 20.34 -2.60
N GLU A 33 2.50 20.62 -2.84
CA GLU A 33 2.06 21.90 -3.43
C GLU A 33 2.06 23.05 -2.42
N ALA A 34 1.76 22.76 -1.15
CA ALA A 34 1.67 23.76 -0.09
C ALA A 34 3.05 24.23 0.39
N ILE A 35 4.10 23.42 0.23
CA ILE A 35 5.48 23.83 0.49
C ILE A 35 5.97 24.68 -0.69
N GLN A 36 5.96 25.99 -0.49
CA GLN A 36 6.55 26.93 -1.44
C GLN A 36 7.86 27.48 -0.88
N GLN A 37 8.87 27.60 -1.75
CA GLN A 37 10.13 28.23 -1.39
C GLN A 37 9.95 29.76 -1.40
N THR A 38 10.16 30.38 -0.26
CA THR A 38 10.22 31.83 -0.10
C THR A 38 11.67 32.27 0.14
N PRO A 39 12.03 33.54 -0.12
CA PRO A 39 13.39 34.04 0.12
C PRO A 39 13.89 33.84 1.56
N THR A 40 12.97 33.73 2.52
CA THR A 40 13.25 33.53 3.95
C THR A 40 13.16 32.07 4.41
N GLY A 41 12.84 31.12 3.53
CA GLY A 41 12.72 29.69 3.88
C GLY A 41 11.53 28.98 3.22
N ALA A 42 11.21 27.77 3.68
CA ALA A 42 10.00 27.07 3.26
C ALA A 42 8.80 27.60 4.06
N ALA A 43 7.81 28.15 3.37
CA ALA A 43 6.57 28.59 4.01
C ALA A 43 5.41 27.71 3.53
N PHE A 44 4.55 27.31 4.46
CA PHE A 44 3.35 26.56 4.14
C PHE A 44 2.25 27.54 3.75
N ASN A 45 1.90 27.57 2.46
CA ASN A 45 0.91 28.51 1.95
C ASN A 45 -0.32 27.77 1.44
N TRP A 46 -1.40 27.82 2.21
CA TRP A 46 -2.64 27.14 1.85
C TRP A 46 -3.35 27.90 0.72
N THR A 47 -3.21 27.41 -0.50
CA THR A 47 -3.84 28.02 -1.67
C THR A 47 -4.94 27.12 -2.24
N ARG A 48 -5.81 27.68 -3.08
CA ARG A 48 -6.81 26.89 -3.83
C ARG A 48 -6.14 25.79 -4.69
N LYS A 49 -4.88 26.00 -5.07
CA LYS A 49 -4.07 25.00 -5.79
C LYS A 49 -3.72 23.80 -4.91
N SER A 50 -3.39 24.00 -3.63
CA SER A 50 -3.13 22.91 -2.68
C SER A 50 -4.35 22.02 -2.50
N LEU A 51 -5.56 22.59 -2.50
CA LEU A 51 -6.80 21.83 -2.48
C LEU A 51 -7.03 21.05 -3.78
N ALA A 52 -6.74 21.65 -4.94
CA ALA A 52 -6.80 20.94 -6.22
C ALA A 52 -5.79 19.79 -6.29
N ALA A 53 -4.57 20.00 -5.77
CA ALA A 53 -3.53 18.97 -5.67
C ALA A 53 -3.95 17.82 -4.75
N PHE A 54 -4.56 18.12 -3.60
CA PHE A 54 -5.14 17.12 -2.72
C PHE A 54 -6.17 16.25 -3.43
N LEU A 55 -7.12 16.88 -4.13
CA LEU A 55 -8.16 16.17 -4.86
C LEU A 55 -7.57 15.32 -6.00
N ALA A 56 -6.56 15.84 -6.70
CA ALA A 56 -5.85 15.09 -7.73
C ALA A 56 -5.12 13.86 -7.16
N GLY A 57 -4.42 14.00 -6.03
CA GLY A 57 -3.78 12.90 -5.32
C GLY A 57 -4.79 11.85 -4.84
N ALA A 58 -5.89 12.28 -4.22
CA ALA A 58 -6.96 11.40 -3.79
C ALA A 58 -7.61 10.66 -4.97
N ALA A 59 -7.85 11.35 -6.09
CA ALA A 59 -8.39 10.75 -7.31
C ALA A 59 -7.45 9.70 -7.91
N LEU A 60 -6.14 9.93 -7.89
CA LEU A 60 -5.13 8.94 -8.29
C LEU A 60 -5.15 7.70 -7.40
N GLY A 61 -5.19 7.90 -6.08
CA GLY A 61 -5.32 6.79 -5.12
C GLY A 61 -6.60 5.98 -5.33
N TRP A 62 -7.72 6.64 -5.65
CA TRP A 62 -8.96 5.98 -5.99
C TRP A 62 -8.88 5.21 -7.31
N ALA A 63 -8.33 5.83 -8.36
CA ALA A 63 -8.16 5.19 -9.66
C ALA A 63 -7.30 3.92 -9.56
N TYR A 64 -6.24 3.96 -8.74
CA TYR A 64 -5.41 2.80 -8.44
C TYR A 64 -6.22 1.64 -7.86
N TRP A 65 -7.06 1.91 -6.85
CA TRP A 65 -7.91 0.89 -6.24
C TRP A 65 -9.06 0.42 -7.15
N LEU A 66 -9.58 1.27 -8.03
CA LEU A 66 -10.52 0.86 -9.09
C LEU A 66 -9.88 -0.17 -10.04
N VAL A 67 -8.61 0.04 -10.40
CA VAL A 67 -7.87 -0.90 -11.26
C VAL A 67 -7.65 -2.22 -10.52
N ILE A 68 -7.21 -2.19 -9.26
CA ILE A 68 -7.04 -3.39 -8.43
C ILE A 68 -8.37 -4.13 -8.25
N GLY A 69 -9.44 -3.41 -7.93
CA GLY A 69 -10.77 -4.00 -7.73
C GLY A 69 -11.29 -4.71 -8.98
N ARG A 70 -11.06 -4.13 -10.18
CA ARG A 70 -11.37 -4.79 -11.45
C ARG A 70 -10.53 -6.04 -11.68
N MET A 71 -9.26 -6.05 -11.27
CA MET A 71 -8.38 -7.21 -11.39
C MET A 71 -8.81 -8.35 -10.46
N VAL A 72 -9.19 -8.05 -9.21
CA VAL A 72 -9.67 -9.05 -8.24
C VAL A 72 -11.06 -9.58 -8.62
N ALA A 73 -11.95 -8.74 -9.14
CA ALA A 73 -13.26 -9.18 -9.61
C ALA A 73 -13.19 -10.04 -10.88
N SER A 74 -12.08 -9.99 -11.62
CA SER A 74 -11.87 -10.78 -12.84
C SER A 74 -11.25 -12.18 -12.57
N ASP A 75 -11.12 -12.61 -11.32
CA ASP A 75 -10.55 -13.90 -10.88
C ASP A 75 -11.34 -15.17 -11.28
N ALA A 76 -12.20 -15.09 -12.31
CA ALA A 76 -12.97 -16.25 -12.78
C ALA A 76 -12.28 -17.09 -13.88
N GLY A 77 -11.02 -16.80 -14.27
CA GLY A 77 -10.34 -17.60 -15.29
C GLY A 77 -8.82 -17.39 -15.36
N ASP A 78 -8.08 -18.49 -15.27
CA ASP A 78 -6.63 -18.61 -15.48
C ASP A 78 -6.19 -18.01 -16.83
N GLU A 79 -5.16 -17.15 -16.86
CA GLU A 79 -4.28 -17.03 -18.05
C GLU A 79 -2.99 -16.18 -17.83
N PRO A 80 -1.89 -16.50 -18.56
CA PRO A 80 -0.62 -15.74 -18.57
C PRO A 80 -0.74 -14.28 -19.07
N SER A 81 -1.86 -13.94 -19.73
CA SER A 81 -2.20 -12.58 -20.16
C SER A 81 -2.39 -11.60 -19.00
N ARG A 82 -2.61 -12.12 -17.78
CA ARG A 82 -2.77 -11.38 -16.51
C ARG A 82 -1.52 -10.59 -16.10
N ARG A 83 -0.33 -11.20 -16.21
CA ARG A 83 0.94 -10.56 -15.82
C ARG A 83 1.31 -9.42 -16.77
N ARG A 84 1.01 -9.58 -18.06
CA ARG A 84 1.18 -8.54 -19.08
C ARG A 84 0.25 -7.37 -18.83
N ARG A 85 -1.06 -7.57 -18.59
CA ARG A 85 -2.02 -6.49 -18.27
C ARG A 85 -1.69 -5.78 -16.96
N PHE A 86 -1.27 -6.52 -15.93
CA PHE A 86 -0.80 -5.93 -14.68
C PHE A 86 0.39 -5.01 -14.94
N LEU A 87 1.42 -5.49 -15.65
CA LEU A 87 2.56 -4.66 -16.05
C LEU A 87 2.12 -3.49 -16.94
N THR A 88 1.24 -3.66 -17.92
CA THR A 88 0.86 -2.54 -18.81
C THR A 88 0.08 -1.44 -18.10
N LEU A 89 -0.66 -1.74 -17.01
CA LEU A 89 -1.41 -0.75 -16.24
C LEU A 89 -0.64 -0.20 -15.04
N SER A 90 0.15 -1.04 -14.36
CA SER A 90 0.96 -0.62 -13.21
C SER A 90 2.23 0.12 -13.63
N LEU A 91 2.87 -0.28 -14.74
CA LEU A 91 4.09 0.35 -15.24
C LEU A 91 3.91 1.84 -15.57
N PRO A 92 2.87 2.30 -16.30
CA PRO A 92 2.69 3.73 -16.53
C PRO A 92 2.36 4.47 -15.24
N LEU A 93 1.64 3.86 -14.29
CA LEU A 93 1.34 4.51 -13.02
C LEU A 93 2.60 4.68 -12.15
N VAL A 94 3.44 3.64 -12.10
CA VAL A 94 4.75 3.66 -11.44
C VAL A 94 5.70 4.61 -12.15
N ALA A 95 5.70 4.64 -13.49
CA ALA A 95 6.52 5.55 -14.28
C ALA A 95 6.07 7.02 -14.13
N VAL A 96 4.77 7.29 -14.02
CA VAL A 96 4.24 8.63 -13.71
C VAL A 96 4.59 9.02 -12.28
N ALA A 97 4.43 8.10 -11.32
CA ALA A 97 4.81 8.36 -9.93
C ALA A 97 6.31 8.64 -9.79
N LEU A 98 7.17 7.81 -10.38
CA LEU A 98 8.62 8.03 -10.46
C LEU A 98 8.95 9.31 -11.23
N GLY A 99 8.30 9.58 -12.36
CA GLY A 99 8.52 10.77 -13.16
C GLY A 99 8.21 12.05 -12.38
N VAL A 100 7.05 12.12 -11.74
CA VAL A 100 6.68 13.24 -10.88
C VAL A 100 7.65 13.33 -9.69
N TYR A 101 7.96 12.21 -9.04
CA TYR A 101 8.83 12.18 -7.87
C TYR A 101 10.29 12.54 -8.19
N LEU A 102 10.82 12.20 -9.37
CA LEU A 102 12.18 12.56 -9.78
C LEU A 102 12.25 13.97 -10.36
N VAL A 103 11.28 14.36 -11.19
CA VAL A 103 11.34 15.65 -11.90
C VAL A 103 11.04 16.84 -10.97
N PHE A 104 10.16 16.66 -9.99
CA PHE A 104 9.75 17.75 -9.10
C PHE A 104 10.88 18.25 -8.17
N PRO A 105 11.62 17.40 -7.42
CA PRO A 105 12.73 17.86 -6.58
C PRO A 105 13.91 18.38 -7.40
N PHE A 106 14.18 17.80 -8.58
CA PHE A 106 15.26 18.26 -9.47
C PHE A 106 15.07 19.68 -9.98
N LYS A 107 13.81 20.11 -10.19
CA LYS A 107 13.52 21.50 -10.56
C LYS A 107 13.61 22.49 -9.40
N LEU A 108 13.48 22.02 -8.15
CA LEU A 108 13.27 22.86 -6.98
C LEU A 108 14.48 22.99 -6.06
N THR A 109 15.56 22.21 -6.23
CA THR A 109 16.68 22.23 -5.28
C THR A 109 18.05 22.40 -5.95
N ALA A 110 18.66 23.57 -5.73
CA ALA A 110 20.11 23.73 -5.83
C ALA A 110 20.79 22.75 -4.87
N GLY A 111 21.87 22.10 -5.30
CA GLY A 111 22.34 20.77 -4.87
C GLY A 111 22.53 20.47 -3.37
N GLU A 112 22.48 21.42 -2.45
CA GLU A 112 22.64 21.17 -1.01
C GLU A 112 21.45 20.46 -0.35
N LYS A 113 20.20 20.75 -0.75
CA LYS A 113 19.01 20.16 -0.11
C LYS A 113 18.66 18.75 -0.57
N LEU A 114 19.24 18.29 -1.67
CA LEU A 114 19.00 16.94 -2.20
C LEU A 114 19.43 15.86 -1.20
N ARG A 115 20.52 16.09 -0.47
CA ARG A 115 21.06 15.11 0.48
C ARG A 115 20.06 14.84 1.62
N ASP A 116 19.46 15.88 2.18
CA ASP A 116 18.49 15.75 3.27
C ASP A 116 17.20 15.03 2.81
N ILE A 117 16.75 15.33 1.59
CA ILE A 117 15.59 14.66 0.97
C ILE A 117 15.88 13.17 0.79
N ILE A 118 17.07 12.82 0.26
CA ILE A 118 17.47 11.41 0.07
C ILE A 118 17.54 10.68 1.41
N VAL A 119 18.11 11.30 2.45
CA VAL A 119 18.19 10.70 3.78
C VAL A 119 16.78 10.46 4.34
N GLY A 120 15.90 11.46 4.27
CA GLY A 120 14.50 11.32 4.71
C GLY A 120 13.76 10.21 3.96
N LEU A 121 13.96 10.10 2.65
CA LEU A 121 13.38 9.05 1.82
C LEU A 121 13.88 7.65 2.20
N ILE A 122 15.19 7.49 2.40
CA ILE A 122 15.78 6.23 2.84
C ILE A 122 15.19 5.83 4.20
N LEU A 123 15.11 6.77 5.14
CA LEU A 123 14.57 6.52 6.47
C LEU A 123 13.10 6.09 6.43
N ALA A 124 12.28 6.80 5.64
CA ALA A 124 10.87 6.46 5.45
C ALA A 124 10.69 5.08 4.80
N THR A 125 11.53 4.77 3.80
CA THR A 125 11.52 3.46 3.12
C THR A 125 11.88 2.33 4.08
N LEU A 126 12.90 2.53 4.92
CA LEU A 126 13.27 1.56 5.96
C LEU A 126 12.15 1.37 6.98
N ALA A 127 11.53 2.45 7.45
CA ALA A 127 10.42 2.38 8.40
C ALA A 127 9.22 1.60 7.82
N LEU A 128 8.82 1.91 6.59
CA LEU A 128 7.76 1.18 5.89
C LEU A 128 8.13 -0.28 5.65
N GLY A 129 9.40 -0.56 5.33
CA GLY A 129 9.92 -1.92 5.18
C GLY A 129 9.80 -2.73 6.47
N VAL A 130 10.13 -2.14 7.62
CA VAL A 130 9.97 -2.78 8.94
C VAL A 130 8.50 -3.09 9.24
N VAL A 131 7.59 -2.14 8.99
CA VAL A 131 6.15 -2.36 9.20
C VAL A 131 5.61 -3.45 8.28
N GLY A 132 5.98 -3.43 6.99
CA GLY A 132 5.59 -4.45 6.03
C GLY A 132 6.12 -5.84 6.42
N PHE A 133 7.37 -5.91 6.89
CA PHE A 133 7.97 -7.14 7.38
C PHE A 133 7.26 -7.69 8.62
N ALA A 134 6.92 -6.83 9.59
CA ALA A 134 6.18 -7.21 10.78
C ALA A 134 4.78 -7.77 10.42
N MET A 135 4.07 -7.12 9.50
CA MET A 135 2.75 -7.57 9.05
C MET A 135 2.84 -8.92 8.31
N TRP A 136 3.84 -9.09 7.44
CA TRP A 136 4.11 -10.37 6.78
C TRP A 136 4.42 -11.48 7.78
N ARG A 137 5.21 -11.18 8.83
CA ARG A 137 5.53 -12.14 9.89
C ARG A 137 4.26 -12.60 10.62
N VAL A 138 3.35 -11.70 10.95
CA VAL A 138 2.07 -12.02 11.61
C VAL A 138 1.21 -12.93 10.73
N ILE A 139 1.07 -12.61 9.45
CA ILE A 139 0.30 -13.45 8.50
C ILE A 139 0.92 -14.85 8.40
N LYS A 140 2.26 -14.93 8.33
CA LYS A 140 2.96 -16.22 8.28
C LYS A 140 2.67 -17.07 9.52
N PHE A 141 2.73 -16.47 10.72
CA PHE A 141 2.40 -17.18 11.96
C PHE A 141 0.95 -17.68 11.99
N LEU A 142 0.00 -16.85 11.54
CA LEU A 142 -1.41 -17.24 11.50
C LEU A 142 -1.68 -18.39 10.52
N ASN A 143 -0.91 -18.51 9.44
CA ASN A 143 -1.05 -19.61 8.48
C ASN A 143 -0.45 -20.92 9.02
N GLU A 144 0.70 -20.86 9.71
CA GLU A 144 1.35 -22.03 10.32
C GLU A 144 0.45 -22.72 11.36
N ASP A 145 -0.34 -21.95 12.12
CA ASP A 145 -1.29 -22.48 13.11
C ASP A 145 -2.51 -23.19 12.49
N ASN A 146 -2.86 -22.87 11.24
CA ASN A 146 -4.01 -23.47 10.55
C ASN A 146 -3.63 -24.74 9.78
N GLU A 147 -2.35 -24.91 9.41
CA GLU A 147 -1.87 -26.03 8.58
C GLU A 147 -1.54 -27.29 9.38
N ASN A 148 -1.55 -27.21 10.72
CA ASN A 148 -1.36 -28.35 11.62
C ASN A 148 -2.67 -28.71 12.35
N PRO A 149 -3.68 -29.26 11.67
CA PRO A 149 -4.80 -29.89 12.36
C PRO A 149 -4.23 -31.09 13.10
N ASN A 150 -4.16 -31.00 14.43
CA ASN A 150 -3.89 -32.17 15.27
C ASN A 150 -4.73 -33.33 14.72
N PRO A 151 -4.12 -34.46 14.32
CA PRO A 151 -4.90 -35.60 13.86
C PRO A 151 -5.91 -35.93 14.96
N PRO A 152 -7.17 -36.24 14.60
CA PRO A 152 -8.19 -36.57 15.58
C PRO A 152 -7.61 -37.65 16.49
N PRO A 153 -7.84 -37.57 17.82
CA PRO A 153 -7.34 -38.56 18.76
C PRO A 153 -7.73 -39.93 18.22
N SER A 154 -6.72 -40.73 17.86
CA SER A 154 -6.92 -42.08 17.33
C SER A 154 -7.91 -42.77 18.25
N ALA A 155 -9.04 -43.22 17.68
CA ALA A 155 -10.10 -43.85 18.45
C ALA A 155 -9.47 -44.91 19.37
N PRO A 156 -9.91 -45.01 20.63
CA PRO A 156 -9.36 -45.97 21.58
C PRO A 156 -9.40 -47.33 20.91
N SER A 157 -8.22 -47.92 20.68
CA SER A 157 -8.10 -49.25 20.11
C SER A 157 -8.96 -50.15 20.97
N THR A 158 -10.08 -50.64 20.42
CA THR A 158 -10.85 -51.72 21.03
C THR A 158 -9.87 -52.88 21.16
N ARG A 159 -9.38 -53.01 22.39
CA ARG A 159 -8.51 -54.08 22.82
C ARG A 159 -9.37 -55.32 22.70
N ASP A 160 -9.12 -56.12 21.67
CA ASP A 160 -9.67 -57.47 21.56
C ASP A 160 -9.03 -58.28 22.68
N ASP A 161 -9.64 -58.24 23.85
CA ASP A 161 -9.32 -59.15 24.94
C ASP A 161 -9.94 -60.53 24.62
N PRO A 162 -9.16 -61.62 24.78
CA PRO A 162 -9.45 -62.96 24.24
C PRO A 162 -10.57 -63.73 24.95
#